data_AF-A0A7V9K534-F1
#
_entry.id   AF-A0A7V9K534-F1
#
_cell.length_a   1.000
_cell.length_b   1.000
_cell.length_c   1.000
_cell.angle_alpha   90.00
_cell.angle_beta   90.00
_cell.angle_gamma   90.00
#
_symmetry.space_group_name_H-M   'P 1'
#
loop_
_entity.id
_entity.type
_entity.pdbx_description
1 polymer ?
#
loop_
_entity_poly.entity_id
_entity_poly.type
_entity_poly.pdbx_seq_one_letter_code
_entity_poly.pdbx_strand_id
1 'polypeptide(L)'
;MAMPPLLEERSPAVQMVLGAIVPASFGALVGLFLITSEPAYLVGSVLGIGGGYFAGLEHHGAADGAARGFIGGFLFGLFILTVRELTGEEEKALIPEPAAGLLVITVVFGMGLGALGGHMRARHARKHEPHVPEAPAET
;
A
#
# COMPACT_ATOMS: atom_id res chain seq x y z
N MET A 1 -11.38 -15.01 -8.16
CA MET A 1 -9.91 -14.91 -8.09
C MET A 1 -9.48 -15.53 -6.78
N ALA A 2 -8.40 -16.32 -6.77
CA ALA A 2 -7.83 -16.82 -5.51
C ALA A 2 -7.32 -15.63 -4.69
N MET A 3 -7.56 -15.64 -3.37
CA MET A 3 -7.01 -14.62 -2.48
C MET A 3 -5.51 -14.85 -2.30
N PRO A 4 -4.70 -13.77 -2.22
CA PRO A 4 -3.30 -13.93 -1.85
C PRO A 4 -3.18 -14.53 -0.44
N PRO A 5 -2.08 -15.21 -0.10
CA PRO A 5 -1.81 -15.62 1.28
C PRO A 5 -1.69 -14.39 2.18
N LEU A 6 -1.92 -14.56 3.48
CA LEU A 6 -1.70 -13.47 4.44
C LEU A 6 -0.22 -13.12 4.48
N LEU A 7 0.08 -11.86 4.78
CA LEU A 7 1.47 -11.44 4.96
C LEU A 7 2.11 -12.19 6.14
N GLU A 8 1.37 -12.40 7.22
CA GLU A 8 1.85 -13.10 8.43
C GLU A 8 2.14 -14.59 8.22
N GLU A 9 1.54 -15.22 7.21
CA GLU A 9 1.81 -16.62 6.83
C GLU A 9 3.14 -16.77 6.07
N ARG A 10 3.72 -15.66 5.60
CA ARG A 10 4.99 -15.66 4.86
C ARG A 10 6.17 -15.59 5.83
N SER A 11 7.34 -16.02 5.37
CA SER A 11 8.57 -15.94 6.18
C SER A 11 8.93 -14.49 6.55
N PRO A 12 9.61 -14.24 7.70
CA PRO A 12 9.93 -12.88 8.15
C PRO A 12 10.69 -12.04 7.11
N ALA A 13 11.57 -12.68 6.34
CA ALA A 13 12.30 -12.00 5.27
C ALA A 13 11.35 -11.48 4.17
N VAL A 14 10.35 -12.28 3.78
CA VAL A 14 9.36 -11.87 2.78
C VAL A 14 8.47 -10.76 3.33
N GLN A 15 8.10 -10.82 4.60
CA GLN A 15 7.34 -9.75 5.25
C GLN A 15 8.09 -8.42 5.23
N MET A 16 9.39 -8.43 5.53
CA MET A 16 10.24 -7.24 5.47
C MET A 16 10.39 -6.71 4.04
N VAL A 17 10.62 -7.61 3.07
CA VAL A 17 10.75 -7.23 1.66
C VAL A 17 9.47 -6.56 1.17
N LEU A 18 8.33 -7.22 1.33
CA LEU A 18 7.04 -6.71 0.85
C LEU A 18 6.55 -5.51 1.65
N GLY A 19 6.77 -5.51 2.96
CA GLY A 19 6.31 -4.49 3.89
C GLY A 19 7.09 -3.17 3.80
N ALA A 20 8.41 -3.25 3.57
CA ALA A 20 9.31 -2.11 3.65
C ALA A 20 10.17 -1.89 2.39
N ILE A 21 10.87 -2.92 1.92
CA ILE A 21 11.86 -2.75 0.84
C ILE A 21 11.18 -2.39 -0.49
N VAL A 22 10.11 -3.09 -0.84
CA VAL A 22 9.34 -2.82 -2.08
C VAL A 22 8.79 -1.39 -2.09
N PRO A 23 8.03 -0.91 -1.09
CA PRO A 23 7.50 0.46 -1.14
C PRO A 23 8.60 1.53 -1.12
N ALA A 24 9.69 1.33 -0.36
CA ALA A 24 10.81 2.27 -0.32
C ALA A 24 11.55 2.33 -1.67
N SER A 25 11.94 1.18 -2.22
CA SER A 25 12.64 1.11 -3.51
C SER A 25 11.79 1.64 -4.67
N PHE A 26 10.49 1.33 -4.68
CA PHE A 26 9.57 1.86 -5.67
C PHE A 26 9.38 3.38 -5.51
N GLY A 27 9.31 3.89 -4.28
CA GLY A 27 9.31 5.34 -4.00
C GLY A 27 10.56 6.03 -4.55
N ALA A 28 11.73 5.44 -4.33
CA ALA A 28 12.98 5.98 -4.86
C ALA A 28 12.98 6.02 -6.40
N LEU A 29 12.52 4.95 -7.06
CA LEU A 29 12.38 4.90 -8.51
C LEU A 29 11.42 6.00 -9.03
N VAL A 30 10.27 6.18 -8.38
CA VAL A 30 9.32 7.24 -8.75
C VAL A 30 9.90 8.63 -8.46
N GLY A 31 10.73 8.79 -7.43
CA GLY A 31 11.51 10.00 -7.19
C GLY A 31 12.51 10.31 -8.30
N LEU A 32 13.09 9.31 -8.95
CA LEU A 32 13.90 9.53 -10.16
C LEU A 32 13.03 9.97 -11.34
N PHE A 33 11.78 9.52 -11.43
CA PHE A 33 10.86 10.00 -12.46
C PHE A 33 10.43 11.44 -12.23
N LEU A 34 10.31 11.89 -10.97
CA LEU A 34 9.99 13.28 -10.64
C LEU A 34 10.95 14.28 -11.30
N ILE A 35 12.24 13.94 -11.36
CA ILE A 35 13.28 14.78 -12.00
C ILE A 35 13.46 14.49 -13.50
N THR A 36 13.11 13.29 -13.98
CA THR A 36 13.37 12.90 -15.39
C THR A 36 12.17 13.04 -16.32
N SER A 37 10.94 12.73 -15.87
CA SER A 37 9.73 12.66 -16.71
C SER A 37 8.43 12.75 -15.89
N GLU A 38 7.66 13.83 -16.09
CA GLU A 38 6.35 14.01 -15.46
C GLU A 38 5.35 12.87 -15.74
N PRO A 39 5.16 12.40 -17.00
CA PRO A 39 4.27 11.27 -17.25
C PRO A 39 4.69 10.00 -16.50
N ALA A 40 6.00 9.70 -16.42
CA ALA A 40 6.49 8.53 -15.70
C ALA A 40 6.26 8.67 -14.19
N TYR A 41 6.44 9.88 -13.65
CA TYR A 41 6.15 10.20 -12.25
C TYR A 41 4.66 10.00 -11.93
N LEU A 42 3.76 10.50 -12.77
CA LEU A 42 2.32 10.38 -12.57
C LEU A 42 1.86 8.92 -12.61
N VAL A 43 2.26 8.18 -13.66
CA VAL A 43 1.94 6.75 -13.78
C VAL A 43 2.53 5.96 -12.61
N GLY A 44 3.79 6.20 -12.26
CA GLY A 44 4.45 5.58 -11.12
C GLY A 44 3.74 5.86 -9.80
N SER A 45 3.29 7.10 -9.59
CA SER A 45 2.54 7.51 -8.40
C SER A 45 1.19 6.79 -8.29
N VAL A 46 0.45 6.70 -9.39
CA VAL A 46 -0.83 5.96 -9.43
C VAL A 46 -0.62 4.47 -9.16
N LEU A 47 0.42 3.86 -9.74
CA LEU A 47 0.74 2.46 -9.49
C LEU A 47 1.20 2.22 -8.05
N GLY A 48 2.01 3.11 -7.49
CA GLY A 48 2.51 3.00 -6.11
C GLY A 48 1.39 3.11 -5.09
N ILE A 49 0.49 4.09 -5.27
CA ILE A 49 -0.72 4.24 -4.47
C ILE A 49 -1.65 3.03 -4.65
N GLY A 50 -1.88 2.59 -5.89
CA GLY A 50 -2.69 1.42 -6.24
C GLY A 50 -2.17 0.12 -5.60
N GLY A 51 -0.85 -0.01 -5.43
CA GLY A 51 -0.22 -1.10 -4.68
C GLY A 51 -0.75 -1.25 -3.25
N GLY A 52 -1.20 -0.16 -2.63
CA GLY A 52 -1.83 -0.17 -1.30
C GLY A 52 -3.08 -1.05 -1.25
N TYR A 53 -3.90 -1.07 -2.30
CA TYR A 53 -5.07 -1.96 -2.37
C TYR A 53 -4.66 -3.43 -2.34
N PHE A 54 -3.68 -3.81 -3.17
CA PHE A 54 -3.22 -5.19 -3.25
C PHE A 54 -2.52 -5.64 -1.96
N ALA A 55 -1.72 -4.76 -1.34
CA ALA A 55 -1.13 -5.01 -0.03
C ALA A 55 -2.20 -5.21 1.05
N GLY A 56 -3.30 -4.44 0.99
CA GLY A 56 -4.43 -4.61 1.90
C GLY A 56 -5.10 -5.99 1.81
N LEU A 57 -5.10 -6.63 0.64
CA LEU A 57 -5.66 -7.99 0.46
C LEU A 57 -4.86 -9.06 1.24
N GLU A 58 -3.67 -8.75 1.74
CA GLU A 58 -2.85 -9.67 2.55
C GLU A 58 -3.14 -9.55 4.06
N HIS A 59 -4.20 -8.83 4.45
CA HIS A 59 -4.58 -8.57 5.84
C HIS A 59 -6.05 -8.91 6.15
N HIS A 60 -6.32 -9.32 7.39
CA HIS A 60 -7.63 -9.86 7.81
C HIS A 60 -8.80 -8.88 7.72
N GLY A 61 -8.53 -7.58 7.80
CA GLY A 61 -9.59 -6.58 7.85
C GLY A 61 -9.15 -5.18 7.47
N ALA A 62 -10.12 -4.26 7.47
CA ALA A 62 -9.92 -2.88 7.05
C ALA A 62 -8.90 -2.13 7.92
N ALA A 63 -8.90 -2.37 9.24
CA ALA A 63 -7.96 -1.71 10.14
C ALA A 63 -6.51 -2.14 9.87
N ASP A 64 -6.26 -3.43 9.77
CA ASP A 64 -4.94 -3.99 9.44
C ASP A 64 -4.48 -3.57 8.06
N GLY A 65 -5.40 -3.57 7.09
CA GLY A 65 -5.15 -3.05 5.75
C GLY A 65 -4.79 -1.56 5.76
N ALA A 66 -5.47 -0.75 6.59
CA ALA A 66 -5.15 0.67 6.75
C ALA A 66 -3.75 0.87 7.34
N ALA A 67 -3.38 0.10 8.37
CA ALA A 67 -2.05 0.15 8.98
C ALA A 67 -0.96 -0.23 7.97
N ARG A 68 -1.19 -1.27 7.17
CA ARG A 68 -0.28 -1.65 6.07
C ARG A 68 -0.17 -0.53 5.04
N GLY A 69 -1.30 0.07 4.67
CA GLY A 69 -1.40 1.19 3.76
C GLY A 69 -0.67 2.43 4.26
N PHE A 70 -0.74 2.73 5.56
CA PHE A 70 0.02 3.80 6.21
C PHE A 70 1.53 3.57 6.04
N ILE A 71 2.04 2.40 6.42
CA ILE A 71 3.47 2.08 6.32
C ILE A 71 3.95 2.16 4.87
N GLY A 72 3.18 1.58 3.93
CA GLY A 72 3.51 1.60 2.51
C GLY A 72 3.50 3.02 1.94
N GLY A 73 2.44 3.78 2.19
CA GLY A 73 2.29 5.17 1.73
C GLY A 73 3.33 6.11 2.32
N PHE A 74 3.70 5.91 3.59
CA PHE A 74 4.75 6.67 4.26
C PHE A 74 6.11 6.40 3.62
N LEU A 75 6.51 5.13 3.50
CA LEU A 75 7.80 4.76 2.91
C LEU A 75 7.88 5.18 1.44
N PHE A 76 6.80 5.02 0.68
CA PHE A 76 6.72 5.43 -0.71
C PHE A 76 6.94 6.95 -0.87
N GLY A 77 6.13 7.76 -0.17
CA GLY A 77 6.24 9.22 -0.23
C GLY A 77 7.57 9.74 0.31
N LEU A 78 8.07 9.15 1.40
CA LEU A 78 9.35 9.53 2.01
C LEU A 78 10.50 9.32 1.03
N PHE A 79 10.57 8.16 0.36
CA PHE A 79 11.68 7.88 -0.55
C PHE A 79 11.61 8.68 -1.86
N ILE A 80 10.42 9.10 -2.31
CA ILE A 80 10.31 10.11 -3.38
C ILE A 80 10.99 11.41 -2.96
N LEU A 81 10.65 11.92 -1.77
CA LEU A 81 11.22 13.15 -1.24
C LEU A 81 12.72 13.04 -0.95
N THR A 82 13.19 11.89 -0.46
CA THR A 82 14.62 11.63 -0.24
C THR A 82 15.40 11.68 -1.55
N VAL A 83 14.91 11.05 -2.63
CA VAL A 83 15.60 11.11 -3.94
C VAL A 83 15.66 12.53 -4.47
N ARG A 84 14.53 13.26 -4.43
CA ARG A 84 14.48 14.68 -4.78
C ARG A 84 15.58 15.48 -4.06
N GLU A 85 15.61 15.40 -2.73
CA GLU A 85 16.58 16.13 -1.90
C GLU A 85 18.03 15.73 -2.20
N LEU A 86 18.30 14.44 -2.40
CA LEU A 86 19.66 13.96 -2.70
C LEU A 86 20.15 14.38 -4.09
N THR A 87 19.24 14.51 -5.06
CA THR A 87 19.60 14.92 -6.42
C THR A 87 19.77 16.43 -6.56
N GLY A 88 18.97 17.21 -5.83
CA GLY A 88 19.01 18.68 -5.91
C GLY A 88 18.67 19.24 -7.30
N GLU A 89 18.12 18.42 -8.20
CA GLU A 89 17.73 18.82 -9.55
C GLU A 89 16.36 19.50 -9.56
N GLU A 90 16.11 20.33 -10.57
CA GLU A 90 14.78 20.90 -10.79
C GLU A 90 13.77 19.81 -11.14
N GLU A 91 12.62 19.87 -10.48
CA GLU A 91 11.54 18.91 -10.67
C GLU A 91 10.86 19.14 -12.03
N LYS A 92 10.64 18.07 -12.78
CA LYS A 92 9.86 18.13 -14.02
C LYS A 92 8.37 17.92 -13.80
N ALA A 93 7.98 17.32 -12.68
CA ALA A 93 6.59 17.14 -12.31
C ALA A 93 6.20 18.06 -11.15
N LEU A 94 4.93 18.45 -11.10
CA LEU A 94 4.39 19.23 -9.99
C LEU A 94 4.22 18.37 -8.74
N ILE A 95 4.76 18.86 -7.61
CA ILE A 95 4.46 18.33 -6.29
C ILE A 95 3.72 19.37 -5.44
N PRO A 96 2.99 18.96 -4.39
CA PRO A 96 2.38 19.90 -3.46
C PRO A 96 3.41 20.78 -2.75
N GLU A 97 3.07 22.06 -2.56
CA GLU A 97 3.79 22.96 -1.66
C GLU A 97 3.00 23.18 -0.36
N PRO A 98 3.60 22.96 0.83
CA PRO A 98 4.97 22.46 1.06
C PRO A 98 5.11 20.99 0.66
N ALA A 99 6.33 20.55 0.33
CA ALA A 99 6.64 19.18 -0.14
C ALA A 99 6.16 18.07 0.80
N ALA A 100 6.03 18.36 2.10
CA ALA A 100 5.41 17.47 3.08
C ALA A 100 3.96 17.06 2.71
N GLY A 101 3.26 17.86 1.91
CA GLY A 101 1.94 17.54 1.38
C GLY A 101 1.92 16.27 0.54
N LEU A 102 3.01 15.96 -0.19
CA LEU A 102 3.12 14.70 -0.93
C LEU A 102 3.05 13.49 0.02
N LEU A 103 3.77 13.55 1.14
CA LEU A 103 3.77 12.48 2.14
C LEU A 103 2.39 12.28 2.77
N VAL A 104 1.67 13.38 3.04
CA VAL A 104 0.29 13.32 3.55
C VAL A 104 -0.62 12.62 2.53
N ILE A 105 -0.52 12.99 1.25
CA ILE A 105 -1.32 12.39 0.18
C ILE A 105 -1.03 10.88 0.09
N THR A 106 0.24 10.48 -0.01
CA THR A 106 0.58 9.06 -0.17
C THR A 106 0.14 8.22 1.03
N VAL A 107 0.24 8.76 2.25
CA VAL A 107 -0.24 8.10 3.47
C VAL A 107 -1.77 7.98 3.47
N VAL A 108 -2.50 9.07 3.20
CA VAL A 108 -3.97 9.06 3.23
C VAL A 108 -4.54 8.10 2.18
N PHE A 109 -4.06 8.19 0.95
CA PHE A 109 -4.49 7.28 -0.11
C PHE A 109 -4.04 5.83 0.17
N GLY A 110 -2.82 5.64 0.67
CA GLY A 110 -2.31 4.33 1.08
C GLY A 110 -3.21 3.68 2.14
N MET A 111 -3.54 4.41 3.21
CA MET A 111 -4.48 3.96 4.25
C MET A 111 -5.84 3.62 3.68
N GLY A 112 -6.42 4.50 2.85
CA GLY A 112 -7.75 4.29 2.28
C GLY A 112 -7.82 3.06 1.37
N LEU A 113 -6.84 2.89 0.48
CA LEU A 113 -6.78 1.73 -0.41
C LEU A 113 -6.41 0.45 0.33
N GLY A 114 -5.49 0.52 1.30
CA GLY A 114 -5.17 -0.59 2.18
C GLY A 114 -6.39 -1.07 2.96
N ALA A 115 -7.16 -0.14 3.54
CA ALA A 115 -8.41 -0.43 4.21
C ALA A 115 -9.42 -1.09 3.28
N LEU A 116 -9.54 -0.60 2.05
CA LEU A 116 -10.42 -1.18 1.03
C LEU A 116 -10.01 -2.62 0.68
N GLY A 117 -8.72 -2.88 0.49
CA GLY A 117 -8.17 -4.22 0.25
C GLY A 117 -8.50 -5.18 1.40
N GLY A 118 -8.16 -4.79 2.64
CA GLY A 118 -8.45 -5.61 3.82
C GLY A 118 -9.95 -5.83 4.04
N HIS A 119 -10.78 -4.82 3.77
CA HIS A 119 -12.24 -4.96 3.80
C HIS A 119 -12.75 -5.97 2.75
N MET A 120 -12.21 -5.93 1.53
CA MET A 120 -12.57 -6.88 0.47
C MET A 120 -12.18 -8.31 0.83
N ARG A 121 -11.00 -8.52 1.44
CA ARG A 121 -10.60 -9.81 1.99
C ARG A 121 -11.57 -10.32 3.05
N ALA A 122 -11.84 -9.50 4.07
CA ALA A 122 -12.75 -9.87 5.15
C ALA A 122 -14.14 -10.24 4.61
N ARG A 123 -14.64 -9.49 3.62
CA ARG A 123 -15.91 -9.77 2.95
C ARG A 123 -15.88 -11.09 2.20
N HIS A 124 -14.76 -11.44 1.56
CA HIS A 124 -14.63 -12.72 0.87
C HIS A 124 -14.59 -13.90 1.84
N ALA A 125 -13.87 -13.77 2.96
CA ALA A 125 -13.79 -14.79 4.01
C ALA A 125 -15.19 -15.12 4.58
N ARG A 126 -15.96 -14.09 4.97
CA ARG A 126 -17.35 -14.27 5.48
C ARG A 126 -18.30 -14.96 4.49
N LYS A 127 -18.07 -14.81 3.19
CA LYS A 127 -18.90 -15.46 2.16
C LYS A 127 -18.58 -16.93 1.95
N HIS A 128 -17.39 -17.36 2.33
CA HIS A 128 -16.91 -18.74 2.11
C HIS A 128 -16.69 -19.47 3.44
N GLU A 129 -17.18 -18.92 4.55
CA GLU A 129 -17.22 -19.58 5.83
C GLU A 129 -18.26 -20.72 5.75
N PRO A 130 -17.89 -21.98 6.05
CA PRO A 130 -18.83 -23.08 6.00
C PRO A 130 -19.99 -22.82 6.97
N HIS A 131 -21.23 -22.88 6.49
CA HIS A 131 -22.38 -22.89 7.37
C HIS A 131 -22.34 -24.20 8.17
N VAL A 132 -21.96 -24.12 9.44
CA VAL A 132 -22.13 -25.22 10.40
C VAL A 132 -23.57 -25.12 10.90
N PRO A 133 -24.45 -26.09 10.56
CA PRO A 133 -25.82 -26.09 11.10
C PRO A 133 -25.75 -26.19 12.62
N GLU A 134 -26.48 -25.34 13.34
CA GLU A 134 -26.65 -25.50 14.79
C GLU A 134 -27.23 -26.89 15.05
N ALA A 135 -26.59 -27.65 15.94
CA ALA A 135 -27.11 -28.93 16.37
C ALA A 135 -28.51 -28.72 16.97
N PRO A 136 -29.51 -29.54 16.60
CA PRO A 136 -30.86 -29.40 17.15
C PRO A 136 -30.80 -29.47 18.67
N ALA A 137 -31.43 -28.50 19.33
CA ALA A 137 -31.53 -28.47 20.79
C ALA A 137 -32.15 -29.80 21.27
N GLU A 138 -31.42 -30.52 22.11
CA GLU A 138 -31.92 -31.73 22.76
C GLU A 138 -33.13 -31.34 23.63
N THR A 139 -34.32 -31.80 23.21
CA THR A 139 -35.58 -31.67 23.96
C THR A 139 -35.81 -32.87 24.86
#